data_AF-A0A134C7S8-F1
#
_entry.id   AF-A0A134C7S8-F1
#
_cell.length_a   1.000
_cell.length_b   1.000
_cell.length_c   1.000
_cell.angle_alpha   90.00
_cell.angle_beta   90.00
_cell.angle_gamma   90.00
#
_symmetry.space_group_name_H-M   'P 1'
#
loop_
_entity.id
_entity.type
_entity.pdbx_description
1 polymer ?
#
loop_
_entity_poly.entity_id
_entity_poly.type
_entity_poly.pdbx_seq_one_letter_code
_entity_poly.pdbx_strand_id
1 'polypeptide(L)'
;MSCGKRFTTYEVIEDLPIMVIKRDQKKELFDRSKLMNGLWRSCSKRGISTDQLESIVNETEKQIRMEVEQEVTTERIGEIVLSLLKDVDQVAYVRFASVYRQFNNVESFLKELHELLDNHGKDTTHE
;
A
#
# COMPACT_ATOMS: atom_id res chain seq x y z
N MET A 1 32.60 -11.90 46.74
CA MET A 1 31.44 -12.62 46.16
C MET A 1 30.73 -11.68 45.19
N SER A 2 30.51 -12.16 43.96
CA SER A 2 29.47 -11.75 43.00
C SER A 2 29.35 -10.27 42.62
N CYS A 3 30.27 -9.78 41.77
CA CYS A 3 29.96 -8.69 40.84
C CYS A 3 29.16 -9.29 39.66
N GLY A 4 27.84 -9.25 39.77
CA GLY A 4 26.90 -9.77 38.77
C GLY A 4 26.50 -8.66 37.81
N LYS A 5 27.13 -8.64 36.64
CA LYS A 5 26.74 -7.84 35.47
C LYS A 5 25.24 -7.93 35.20
N ARG A 6 24.65 -6.83 34.72
CA ARG A 6 23.55 -6.85 33.73
C ARG A 6 23.43 -5.47 33.09
N PHE A 7 24.20 -5.26 32.02
CA PHE A 7 23.89 -4.23 31.04
C PHE A 7 22.84 -4.85 30.11
N THR A 8 21.57 -4.49 30.29
CA THR A 8 20.56 -4.69 29.25
C THR A 8 20.74 -3.53 28.27
N THR A 9 21.54 -3.72 27.23
CA THR A 9 21.42 -2.84 26.06
C THR A 9 20.04 -3.11 25.51
N TYR A 10 19.11 -2.18 25.74
CA TYR A 10 17.90 -2.11 24.95
C TYR A 10 18.40 -1.81 23.53
N GLU A 11 18.50 -2.84 22.69
CA GLU A 11 18.58 -2.67 21.24
C GLU A 11 17.27 -1.99 20.85
N VAL A 12 17.29 -0.66 20.82
CA VAL A 12 16.28 0.10 20.09
C VAL A 12 16.53 -0.28 18.65
N ILE A 13 15.64 -1.10 18.09
CA ILE A 13 15.58 -1.29 16.64
C ILE A 13 15.23 0.09 16.08
N GLU A 14 16.26 0.89 15.76
CA GLU A 14 16.08 2.10 14.97
C GLU A 14 15.75 1.64 13.56
N ASP A 15 14.46 1.45 13.31
CA ASP A 15 13.97 1.32 11.95
C ASP A 15 14.34 2.59 11.21
N LEU A 16 15.20 2.42 10.21
CA LEU A 16 15.60 3.51 9.34
C LEU A 16 14.36 4.14 8.70
N PRO A 17 14.30 5.49 8.64
CA PRO A 17 13.14 6.20 8.13
C PRO A 17 12.97 5.96 6.62
N ILE A 18 11.74 5.68 6.20
CA ILE A 18 11.36 5.59 4.79
C ILE A 18 11.04 7.00 4.28
N MET A 19 11.69 7.40 3.19
CA MET A 19 11.40 8.65 2.49
C MET A 19 10.41 8.41 1.35
N VAL A 20 9.42 9.28 1.24
CA VAL A 20 8.42 9.26 0.17
C VAL A 20 8.64 10.45 -0.76
N ILE A 21 8.89 10.16 -2.04
CA ILE A 21 8.98 11.15 -3.11
C ILE A 21 7.57 11.38 -3.67
N LYS A 22 7.02 12.57 -3.44
CA LYS A 22 5.75 13.01 -4.00
C LYS A 22 5.87 13.32 -5.50
N ARG A 23 4.73 13.39 -6.18
CA ARG A 23 4.60 13.87 -7.58
C ARG A 23 5.28 15.20 -7.87
N ASP A 24 5.19 16.13 -6.92
CA ASP A 24 5.80 17.46 -7.03
C ASP A 24 7.31 17.45 -6.65
N GLN A 25 7.92 16.26 -6.59
CA GLN A 25 9.32 16.01 -6.21
C GLN A 25 9.66 16.38 -4.77
N LYS A 26 8.67 16.73 -3.94
CA LYS A 26 8.90 16.92 -2.50
C LYS A 26 9.14 15.58 -1.83
N LYS A 27 10.10 15.57 -0.91
CA LYS A 27 10.37 14.42 -0.05
C LYS A 27 9.72 14.62 1.31
N GLU A 28 8.99 13.64 1.78
CA GLU A 28 8.45 13.60 3.15
C GLU A 28 8.72 12.24 3.78
N LEU A 29 8.69 12.16 5.11
CA LEU A 29 8.72 10.86 5.79
C LEU A 29 7.43 10.09 5.48
N PHE A 30 7.57 8.78 5.31
CA PHE A 30 6.42 7.89 5.20
C PHE A 30 5.54 8.02 6.43
N ASP A 31 4.26 8.33 6.20
CA ASP A 31 3.26 8.43 7.24
C ASP A 31 2.19 7.37 7.00
N ARG A 32 2.24 6.34 7.83
CA ARG A 32 1.30 5.22 7.85
C ARG A 32 -0.16 5.69 7.97
N SER A 33 -0.41 6.76 8.73
CA SER A 33 -1.76 7.29 8.96
C SER A 33 -2.34 7.88 7.68
N LYS A 34 -1.52 8.50 6.83
CA LYS A 34 -1.96 9.01 5.51
C LYS A 34 -2.41 7.86 4.61
N LEU A 35 -1.65 6.77 4.57
CA LEU A 35 -2.00 5.60 3.76
C LEU A 35 -3.30 4.96 4.27
N MET A 36 -3.42 4.73 5.58
CA MET A 36 -4.62 4.21 6.22
C MET A 36 -5.85 5.07 5.89
N ASN A 37 -5.74 6.40 6.02
CA ASN A 37 -6.84 7.31 5.69
C ASN A 37 -7.23 7.27 4.20
N GLY A 38 -6.27 7.08 3.29
CA GLY A 38 -6.55 6.86 1.87
C GLY A 38 -7.36 5.59 1.63
N LEU A 39 -6.95 4.48 2.25
CA LEU A 39 -7.67 3.20 2.19
C LEU A 39 -9.08 3.30 2.75
N TRP A 40 -9.28 3.92 3.91
CA TRP A 40 -10.60 4.11 4.52
C TRP A 40 -11.58 4.84 3.58
N ARG A 41 -11.12 5.89 2.90
CA ARG A 41 -11.95 6.63 1.95
C ARG A 41 -12.38 5.75 0.78
N SER A 42 -11.46 4.98 0.20
CA SER A 42 -11.73 4.12 -0.95
C SER A 42 -12.55 2.87 -0.61
N CYS A 43 -12.35 2.29 0.57
CA CYS A 43 -12.99 1.06 1.03
C CYS A 43 -14.32 1.27 1.76
N SER A 44 -14.76 2.53 1.90
CA SER A 44 -15.97 2.86 2.64
C SER A 44 -17.19 2.08 2.13
N LYS A 45 -17.93 1.47 3.08
CA LYS A 45 -19.16 0.69 2.85
C LYS A 45 -18.99 -0.62 2.06
N ARG A 46 -17.77 -1.16 1.91
CA ARG A 46 -17.52 -2.45 1.21
C ARG A 46 -17.48 -3.68 2.14
N GLY A 47 -17.74 -3.52 3.44
CA GLY A 47 -17.66 -4.64 4.39
C GLY A 47 -16.23 -5.14 4.64
N ILE A 48 -15.22 -4.40 4.16
CA ILE A 48 -13.80 -4.67 4.45
C ILE A 48 -13.55 -4.30 5.91
N SER A 49 -13.04 -5.26 6.67
CA SER A 49 -12.73 -5.07 8.09
C SER A 49 -11.52 -4.14 8.28
N THR A 50 -11.45 -3.50 9.44
CA THR A 50 -10.29 -2.67 9.80
C THR A 50 -9.00 -3.50 9.82
N ASP A 51 -9.06 -4.74 10.28
CA ASP A 51 -7.93 -5.67 10.32
C ASP A 51 -7.38 -5.98 8.92
N GLN A 52 -8.25 -6.10 7.91
CA GLN A 52 -7.83 -6.25 6.52
C GLN A 52 -7.13 -5.00 6.00
N LEU A 53 -7.65 -3.80 6.31
CA LEU A 53 -6.98 -2.55 5.95
C LEU A 53 -5.62 -2.42 6.63
N GLU A 54 -5.51 -2.76 7.91
CA GLU A 54 -4.24 -2.79 8.63
C GLU A 54 -3.25 -3.77 8.03
N SER A 55 -3.73 -4.95 7.60
CA SER A 55 -2.91 -5.95 6.92
C SER A 55 -2.36 -5.41 5.59
N ILE A 56 -3.18 -4.70 4.79
CA ILE A 56 -2.73 -4.06 3.55
C ILE A 56 -1.66 -3.00 3.85
N VAL A 57 -1.85 -2.18 4.89
CA VAL A 57 -0.87 -1.15 5.27
C VAL A 57 0.44 -1.79 5.74
N ASN A 58 0.38 -2.83 6.57
CA ASN A 58 1.55 -3.57 7.04
C ASN A 58 2.34 -4.18 5.89
N GLU A 59 1.65 -4.85 4.96
CA GLU A 59 2.32 -5.49 3.83
C GLU A 59 2.90 -4.45 2.87
N THR A 60 2.21 -3.33 2.67
CA THR A 60 2.74 -2.19 1.92
C THR A 60 4.03 -1.67 2.53
N GLU A 61 4.04 -1.40 3.84
CA GLU A 61 5.21 -0.89 4.56
C GLU A 61 6.39 -1.87 4.49
N LYS A 62 6.11 -3.17 4.63
CA LYS A 62 7.10 -4.23 4.51
C LYS A 62 7.71 -4.29 3.10
N GLN A 63 6.89 -4.22 2.05
CA GLN A 63 7.38 -4.22 0.66
C GLN A 63 8.25 -2.99 0.38
N ILE A 64 7.86 -1.81 0.87
CA ILE A 64 8.67 -0.59 0.74
C ILE A 64 10.02 -0.75 1.45
N ARG A 65 10.04 -1.34 2.65
CA ARG A 65 11.27 -1.57 3.43
C ARG A 65 12.22 -2.58 2.76
N MET A 66 11.69 -3.46 1.92
CA MET A 66 12.47 -4.39 1.11
C MET A 66 13.09 -3.75 -0.14
N GLU A 67 12.66 -2.54 -0.52
CA GLU A 67 13.29 -1.82 -1.63
C GLU A 67 14.71 -1.38 -1.24
N VAL A 68 15.61 -1.44 -2.22
CA VAL A 68 17.06 -1.23 -2.01
C VAL A 68 17.36 0.19 -1.55
N GLU A 69 16.61 1.14 -2.08
CA GLU A 69 16.68 2.55 -1.70
C GLU A 69 15.57 2.80 -0.68
N GLN A 70 15.90 3.40 0.47
CA GLN A 70 14.89 3.80 1.47
C GLN A 70 14.07 5.02 1.02
N GLU A 71 13.94 5.19 -0.28
CA GLU A 71 13.17 6.21 -0.97
C GLU A 71 12.16 5.50 -1.87
N VAL A 72 10.89 5.84 -1.72
CA VAL A 72 9.81 5.28 -2.52
C VAL A 72 8.98 6.40 -3.12
N THR A 73 8.54 6.26 -4.36
CA THR A 73 7.65 7.24 -4.96
C THR A 73 6.22 7.03 -4.46
N THR A 74 5.41 8.11 -4.40
CA THR A 74 3.96 7.96 -4.18
C THR A 74 3.34 7.00 -5.18
N GLU A 75 3.89 7.00 -6.40
CA GLU A 75 3.50 6.14 -7.49
C GLU A 75 3.64 4.67 -7.07
N ARG A 76 4.83 4.30 -6.62
CA ARG A 76 5.15 2.94 -6.22
C ARG A 76 4.31 2.46 -5.04
N ILE A 77 4.08 3.31 -4.03
CA ILE A 77 3.17 2.99 -2.91
C ILE A 77 1.77 2.66 -3.43
N GLY A 78 1.25 3.46 -4.37
CA GLY A 78 -0.07 3.24 -4.94
C GLY A 78 -0.18 1.92 -5.71
N GLU A 79 0.87 1.53 -6.44
CA GLU A 79 0.94 0.24 -7.14
C GLU A 79 0.88 -0.95 -6.18
N ILE A 80 1.64 -0.91 -5.09
CA ILE A 80 1.65 -1.95 -4.05
C ILE A 80 0.27 -2.07 -3.40
N VAL A 81 -0.36 -0.94 -3.09
CA VAL A 81 -1.69 -0.94 -2.48
C VAL A 81 -2.74 -1.47 -3.46
N LEU A 82 -2.64 -1.12 -4.75
CA LEU A 82 -3.53 -1.61 -5.79
C LEU A 82 -3.39 -3.12 -5.99
N SER A 83 -2.18 -3.67 -5.99
CA SER A 83 -1.99 -5.12 -6.12
C SER A 83 -2.63 -5.86 -4.95
N LEU A 84 -2.43 -5.38 -3.72
CA LEU A 84 -3.04 -5.97 -2.51
C LEU A 84 -4.56 -5.81 -2.49
N LEU A 85 -5.10 -4.66 -2.92
CA LEU A 85 -6.55 -4.43 -2.97
C LEU A 85 -7.24 -5.28 -4.03
N LYS A 86 -6.56 -5.63 -5.13
CA LYS A 86 -7.13 -6.41 -6.22
C LYS A 86 -7.66 -7.76 -5.72
N ASP A 87 -6.94 -8.39 -4.81
CA ASP A 87 -7.28 -9.70 -4.23
C ASP A 87 -8.34 -9.59 -3.11
N VAL A 88 -8.50 -8.40 -2.53
CA VAL A 88 -9.46 -8.15 -1.44
C VAL A 88 -10.81 -7.72 -1.98
N ASP A 89 -10.85 -6.71 -2.84
CA ASP A 89 -12.09 -6.12 -3.33
C ASP A 89 -11.89 -5.28 -4.60
N GLN A 90 -12.49 -5.72 -5.71
CA GLN A 90 -12.40 -5.03 -7.00
C GLN A 90 -13.01 -3.62 -7.00
N VAL A 91 -14.08 -3.38 -6.23
CA VAL A 91 -14.72 -2.04 -6.21
C VAL A 91 -13.87 -1.06 -5.43
N ALA A 92 -13.27 -1.50 -4.32
CA ALA A 92 -12.31 -0.73 -3.54
C ALA A 92 -11.04 -0.46 -4.37
N TYR A 93 -10.55 -1.45 -5.12
CA TYR A 93 -9.47 -1.28 -6.10
C TYR A 93 -9.79 -0.13 -7.05
N VAL A 94 -10.95 -0.17 -7.72
CA VAL A 94 -11.33 0.85 -8.71
C VAL A 94 -11.41 2.23 -8.09
N ARG A 95 -12.02 2.35 -6.90
CA ARG A 95 -12.12 3.62 -6.18
C ARG A 95 -10.76 4.17 -5.75
N PHE A 96 -9.87 3.31 -5.27
CA PHE A 96 -8.52 3.70 -4.90
C PHE A 96 -7.74 4.13 -6.14
N ALA A 97 -7.83 3.36 -7.23
CA ALA A 97 -7.25 3.71 -8.52
C ALA A 97 -7.74 5.07 -9.02
N SER A 98 -9.02 5.43 -8.85
CA SER A 98 -9.56 6.74 -9.26
C SER A 98 -8.98 7.94 -8.51
N VAL A 99 -8.52 7.75 -7.28
CA VAL A 99 -7.88 8.83 -6.50
C VAL A 99 -6.40 8.92 -6.84
N TYR A 100 -5.77 7.76 -6.99
CA TYR A 100 -4.34 7.68 -7.20
C TYR A 100 -3.96 7.92 -8.66
N ARG A 101 -4.56 7.23 -9.64
CA ARG A 101 -4.34 7.51 -11.06
C ARG A 101 -5.13 8.76 -11.43
N GLN A 102 -4.44 9.79 -11.88
CA GLN A 102 -5.09 10.92 -12.55
C GLN A 102 -5.59 10.41 -13.91
N PHE A 103 -6.79 9.86 -13.93
CA PHE A 103 -7.44 9.52 -15.20
C PHE A 103 -7.75 10.84 -15.92
N ASN A 104 -6.94 11.13 -16.94
CA ASN A 104 -7.06 12.35 -17.73
C ASN A 104 -8.37 12.38 -18.55
N ASN A 105 -8.97 11.22 -18.80
CA ASN A 105 -10.25 11.08 -19.50
C ASN A 105 -11.00 9.82 -19.03
N VAL A 106 -12.32 9.82 -19.23
CA VAL A 106 -13.21 8.70 -18.87
C VAL A 106 -12.86 7.43 -19.67
N GLU A 107 -12.37 7.56 -20.90
CA GLU A 107 -11.96 6.43 -21.75
C GLU A 107 -10.80 5.62 -21.15
N SER A 108 -9.79 6.27 -20.59
CA SER A 108 -8.66 5.61 -19.93
C SER A 108 -9.09 4.82 -18.71
N PHE A 109 -10.07 5.33 -17.96
CA PHE A 109 -10.68 4.63 -16.84
C PHE A 109 -11.50 3.41 -17.31
N LEU A 110 -12.29 3.54 -18.37
CA LEU A 110 -13.06 2.43 -18.94
C LEU A 110 -12.14 1.33 -19.51
N LYS A 111 -11.02 1.71 -20.14
CA LYS A 111 -10.03 0.75 -20.63
C LYS A 111 -9.43 -0.07 -19.49
N GLU A 112 -9.03 0.59 -18.41
CA GLU A 112 -8.51 -0.07 -17.20
C GLU A 112 -9.55 -0.99 -16.56
N LEU A 113 -10.82 -0.56 -16.53
CA LEU A 113 -11.93 -1.42 -16.07
C LEU A 113 -12.10 -2.67 -16.94
N HIS A 114 -12.03 -2.53 -18.27
CA HIS A 114 -12.09 -3.70 -19.16
C HIS A 114 -10.91 -4.64 -18.94
N GLU A 115 -9.68 -4.12 -18.79
CA GLU A 115 -8.51 -4.94 -18.49
C GLU A 115 -8.63 -5.69 -17.16
N LEU A 116 -9.27 -5.11 -16.15
CA LEU A 116 -9.58 -5.81 -14.89
C LEU A 116 -10.59 -6.95 -15.10
N LEU A 117 -11.65 -6.71 -15.87
CA LEU A 117 -12.69 -7.71 -16.16
C LEU A 117 -12.15 -8.88 -16.99
N ASP A 118 -11.33 -8.59 -18.00
CA ASP A 118 -10.78 -9.60 -18.92
C ASP A 118 -9.75 -10.50 -18.24
N ASN A 119 -8.94 -9.96 -17.32
CA ASN A 119 -7.97 -10.75 -16.56
C ASN A 119 -8.64 -11.76 -15.61
N HIS A 120 -9.88 -11.53 -15.17
CA HIS A 120 -10.64 -12.50 -14.37
C HIS A 120 -11.29 -13.64 -15.18
N GLY A 121 -11.37 -13.52 -16.51
CA GLY A 121 -11.82 -14.61 -17.37
C GLY A 121 -10.80 -15.75 -17.51
N LYS A 122 -9.57 -15.58 -17.03
CA LYS A 122 -8.47 -16.55 -17.20
C LYS A 122 -8.10 -17.32 -15.94
N ASP A 123 -8.48 -16.84 -14.76
CA ASP A 123 -8.14 -17.50 -13.48
C ASP A 123 -9.19 -18.56 -13.05
N THR A 124 -10.32 -18.68 -13.73
CA THR A 124 -11.39 -19.64 -13.40
C THR A 124 -11.36 -20.94 -14.22
N THR A 125 -10.35 -21.14 -15.09
CA THR A 125 -10.21 -22.38 -15.89
C THR A 125 -8.87 -23.07 -15.61
N HIS A 126 -8.67 -23.51 -14.37
CA HIS A 126 -7.73 -24.59 -14.06
C HIS A 126 -8.23 -25.35 -12.82
N GLU A 127 -9.28 -26.15 -13.00
CA GLU A 127 -9.53 -27.41 -12.29
C GLU A 127 -10.27 -28.37 -13.24
#